data_AF-A0A9P6VU37-F1
#
_entry.id   AF-A0A9P6VU37-F1
#
_cell.length_a   1.000
_cell.length_b   1.000
_cell.length_c   1.000
_cell.angle_alpha   90.00
_cell.angle_beta   90.00
_cell.angle_gamma   90.00
#
_symmetry.space_group_name_H-M   'P 1'
#
loop_
_entity.id
_entity.type
_entity.pdbx_description
1 polymer ?
#
loop_
_entity_poly.entity_id
_entity_poly.type
_entity_poly.pdbx_seq_one_letter_code
_entity_poly.pdbx_strand_id
1 'polypeptide(L)'
;MDFEESVEEAVYRYVRDSNSKRRIEQQDDTPRKIPKYNDHNEIDTEHDELRDESPSINKINTSQRVEQFHQILPNVTASSTHESVEDIRAFVPFDEIVKQMKKEVEDTITIPPKRFSEEEDKLIDKFINKYCDYEKITLQQFKKFVWPHPNINLRRHKLTDFWKLIYSIFKYRSQGALYNHIRRRYNTFKKGRFSVHEEDTIRKYIGTDSDSKTSWASLGYYLNRLPDDCKDYWKRHKKASAMIENKKKIRDVDEFEEVEMKCNIVNYLERKR
;
A
#
# COMPACT_ATOMS: atom_id res chain seq x y z
N MET A 1 -31.00 34.85 -63.73
CA MET A 1 -29.58 34.49 -63.82
C MET A 1 -29.28 33.86 -62.48
N ASP A 2 -29.63 32.57 -62.35
CA ASP A 2 -29.62 31.88 -61.07
C ASP A 2 -28.21 31.39 -60.83
N PHE A 3 -27.55 31.98 -59.83
CA PHE A 3 -26.23 31.54 -59.40
C PHE A 3 -26.40 30.19 -58.69
N GLU A 4 -25.96 29.12 -59.36
CA GLU A 4 -25.81 27.82 -58.71
C GLU A 4 -24.82 27.98 -57.54
N GLU A 5 -25.35 27.93 -56.32
CA GLU A 5 -24.57 27.95 -55.07
C GLU A 5 -23.65 26.71 -55.07
N SER A 6 -22.33 26.93 -55.02
CA SER A 6 -21.36 25.84 -54.96
C SER A 6 -21.57 25.01 -53.71
N VAL A 7 -21.34 23.70 -53.80
CA VAL A 7 -21.41 22.74 -52.68
C VAL A 7 -20.56 23.21 -51.50
N GLU A 8 -19.40 23.81 -51.78
CA GLU A 8 -18.49 24.34 -50.76
C GLU A 8 -19.11 25.51 -49.99
N GLU A 9 -19.87 26.37 -50.67
CA GLU A 9 -20.50 27.54 -50.06
C GLU A 9 -21.72 27.14 -49.19
N ALA A 10 -22.45 26.11 -49.61
CA ALA A 10 -23.51 25.51 -48.82
C ALA A 10 -22.97 24.82 -47.53
N VAL A 11 -21.85 24.11 -47.62
CA VAL A 11 -21.18 23.47 -46.46
C VAL A 11 -20.71 24.54 -45.46
N TYR A 12 -20.08 25.61 -45.93
CA TYR A 12 -19.62 26.70 -45.07
C TYR A 12 -20.77 27.39 -44.30
N ARG A 13 -21.93 27.60 -44.94
CA ARG A 13 -23.11 28.17 -44.28
C ARG A 13 -23.68 27.24 -43.22
N TYR A 14 -23.85 25.96 -43.54
CA TYR A 14 -24.38 24.98 -42.59
C TYR A 14 -23.52 24.85 -41.32
N VAL A 15 -22.19 24.79 -41.47
CA VAL A 15 -21.25 24.73 -40.34
C VAL A 15 -21.32 26.01 -39.49
N ARG A 16 -21.44 27.18 -40.13
CA ARG A 16 -21.57 28.47 -39.44
C ARG A 16 -22.87 28.58 -38.63
N ASP A 17 -23.99 28.14 -39.19
CA ASP A 17 -25.29 28.18 -38.52
C ASP A 17 -25.39 27.15 -37.39
N SER A 18 -24.77 25.97 -37.54
CA SER A 18 -24.74 24.92 -36.52
C SER A 18 -23.91 25.33 -35.29
N ASN A 19 -22.75 25.98 -35.51
CA ASN A 19 -21.94 26.51 -34.42
C ASN A 19 -22.59 27.67 -33.67
N SER A 20 -23.44 28.45 -34.36
CA SER A 20 -24.18 29.55 -33.74
C SER A 20 -25.27 29.05 -32.78
N LYS A 21 -25.88 27.89 -33.07
CA LYS A 21 -26.90 27.25 -32.21
C LYS A 21 -26.31 26.58 -30.98
N ARG A 22 -25.19 25.84 -31.11
CA ARG A 22 -24.52 25.19 -29.96
C ARG A 22 -24.03 26.18 -28.89
N ARG A 23 -23.74 27.42 -29.28
CA ARG A 23 -23.27 28.47 -28.36
C ARG A 23 -24.38 29.07 -27.49
N ILE A 24 -25.64 28.95 -27.91
CA ILE A 24 -26.80 29.49 -27.18
C ILE A 24 -27.31 28.50 -26.12
N GLU A 25 -27.17 27.19 -26.33
CA GLU A 25 -27.63 26.15 -25.38
C GLU A 25 -26.68 25.89 -24.20
N GLN A 26 -25.44 26.37 -24.23
CA GLN A 26 -24.46 26.13 -23.14
C GLN A 26 -24.44 27.21 -22.05
N GLN A 27 -25.37 28.17 -22.08
CA GLN A 27 -25.46 29.28 -21.12
C GLN A 27 -26.60 29.17 -20.10
N ASP A 28 -27.13 27.97 -19.83
CA ASP A 28 -28.03 27.76 -18.70
C ASP A 28 -27.26 27.36 -17.42
N ASP A 29 -27.26 28.31 -16.49
CA ASP A 29 -26.71 28.27 -15.15
C ASP A 29 -27.27 27.11 -14.31
N THR A 30 -26.38 26.23 -13.85
CA THR A 30 -26.63 25.46 -12.61
C THR A 30 -25.43 25.58 -11.67
N PRO A 31 -25.64 26.04 -10.41
CA PRO A 31 -24.55 26.19 -9.46
C PRO A 31 -24.01 24.82 -9.02
N ARG A 32 -22.71 24.59 -9.24
CA ARG A 32 -21.99 23.41 -8.76
C ARG A 32 -22.05 23.33 -7.23
N LYS A 33 -22.85 22.40 -6.69
CA LYS A 33 -22.78 21.98 -5.29
C LYS A 33 -21.44 21.31 -5.03
N ILE A 34 -20.66 21.90 -4.14
CA ILE A 34 -19.43 21.33 -3.56
C ILE A 34 -19.84 20.11 -2.71
N PRO A 35 -19.30 18.90 -2.93
CA PRO A 35 -19.55 17.78 -2.04
C PRO A 35 -18.89 18.04 -0.68
N LYS A 36 -19.71 18.10 0.37
CA LYS A 36 -19.25 18.05 1.77
C LYS A 36 -18.60 16.68 2.00
N TYR A 37 -17.35 16.67 2.43
CA TYR A 37 -16.72 15.48 3.02
C TYR A 37 -17.43 15.18 4.33
N ASN A 38 -18.18 14.07 4.38
CA ASN A 38 -18.66 13.51 5.63
C ASN A 38 -17.54 12.73 6.29
N ASP A 39 -17.13 13.23 7.44
CA ASP A 39 -16.25 12.64 8.42
C ASP A 39 -17.12 11.68 9.26
N HIS A 40 -16.98 10.37 9.03
CA HIS A 40 -17.49 9.34 9.93
C HIS A 40 -16.36 8.34 10.20
N ASN A 41 -15.61 8.64 11.25
CA ASN A 41 -15.00 7.63 12.10
C ASN A 41 -16.14 6.92 12.86
N GLU A 42 -16.48 5.70 12.47
CA GLU A 42 -17.11 4.76 13.39
C GLU A 42 -16.07 3.69 13.74
N ILE A 43 -15.71 3.73 15.02
CA ILE A 43 -14.91 2.77 15.75
C ILE A 43 -15.90 1.69 16.16
N ASP A 44 -15.95 0.57 15.45
CA ASP A 44 -16.62 -0.63 15.96
C ASP A 44 -15.71 -1.31 16.98
N THR A 45 -15.95 -0.91 18.23
CA THR A 45 -15.56 -1.66 19.43
C THR A 45 -16.73 -2.59 19.74
N GLU A 46 -16.69 -3.82 19.24
CA GLU A 46 -17.57 -4.87 19.75
C GLU A 46 -16.87 -5.64 20.86
N HIS A 47 -17.35 -5.37 22.07
CA HIS A 47 -17.35 -6.23 23.24
C HIS A 47 -17.78 -7.65 22.86
N ASP A 48 -17.01 -8.65 23.29
CA ASP A 48 -17.53 -10.01 23.40
C ASP A 48 -17.28 -10.49 24.84
N GLU A 49 -18.32 -10.31 25.66
CA GLU A 49 -18.43 -10.85 27.00
C GLU A 49 -18.89 -12.32 26.92
N LEU A 50 -18.00 -13.19 27.40
CA LEU A 50 -18.27 -14.37 28.22
C LEU A 50 -19.74 -14.84 28.32
N ARG A 51 -20.01 -16.01 27.72
CA ARG A 51 -20.97 -16.96 28.29
C ARG A 51 -20.36 -18.35 28.39
N ASP A 52 -20.15 -18.73 29.64
CA ASP A 52 -19.92 -20.09 30.13
C ASP A 52 -21.03 -21.03 29.66
N GLU A 53 -20.68 -22.16 29.06
CA GLU A 53 -21.30 -23.45 29.36
C GLU A 53 -20.23 -24.54 29.37
N SER A 54 -19.94 -25.04 30.58
CA SER A 54 -19.09 -26.21 30.80
C SER A 54 -19.88 -27.50 30.60
N PRO A 55 -19.20 -28.58 30.16
CA PRO A 55 -19.48 -29.90 30.70
C PRO A 55 -18.29 -30.42 31.52
N SER A 56 -18.60 -30.77 32.77
CA SER A 56 -17.76 -31.41 33.77
C SER A 56 -16.94 -32.59 33.27
N ILE A 57 -15.60 -32.55 33.47
CA ILE A 57 -14.75 -33.75 33.54
C ILE A 57 -13.72 -33.61 34.66
N ASN A 58 -13.97 -34.37 35.73
CA ASN A 58 -13.06 -35.03 36.69
C ASN A 58 -11.83 -34.28 37.23
N LYS A 59 -11.95 -33.87 38.50
CA LYS A 59 -10.86 -33.52 39.41
C LYS A 59 -9.95 -34.74 39.65
N ILE A 60 -8.69 -34.68 39.22
CA ILE A 60 -7.62 -35.57 39.70
C ILE A 60 -6.55 -34.69 40.37
N ASN A 61 -6.25 -35.04 41.62
CA ASN A 61 -5.25 -34.47 42.51
C ASN A 61 -3.87 -34.33 41.83
N THR A 62 -3.43 -33.09 41.55
CA THR A 62 -2.09 -32.78 41.03
C THR A 62 -1.04 -32.52 42.11
N SER A 63 -1.40 -32.61 43.40
CA SER A 63 -0.48 -32.29 44.51
C SER A 63 0.45 -33.43 44.95
N GLN A 64 0.45 -34.59 44.29
CA GLN A 64 1.33 -35.73 44.62
C GLN A 64 2.35 -36.07 43.51
N ARG A 65 2.36 -35.34 42.38
CA ARG A 65 3.23 -35.69 41.23
C ARG A 65 4.52 -34.85 41.13
N VAL A 66 4.69 -33.84 41.99
CA VAL A 66 5.84 -32.91 41.92
C VAL A 66 7.05 -33.39 42.76
N GLU A 67 6.90 -34.38 43.64
CA GLU A 67 8.00 -34.79 44.54
C GLU A 67 8.92 -35.92 44.03
N GLN A 68 8.73 -36.43 42.80
CA GLN A 68 9.46 -37.61 42.32
C GLN A 68 10.54 -37.38 41.25
N PHE A 69 10.86 -36.13 40.90
CA PHE A 69 11.87 -35.84 39.85
C PHE A 69 13.06 -34.97 40.29
N HIS A 70 13.19 -34.64 41.57
CA HIS A 70 14.40 -34.00 42.10
C HIS A 70 15.37 -35.03 42.65
N GLN A 71 15.99 -35.86 41.78
CA GLN A 71 17.18 -36.63 42.18
C GLN A 71 17.92 -37.35 41.02
N ILE A 72 18.11 -36.72 39.86
CA ILE A 72 19.12 -37.22 38.89
C ILE A 72 19.76 -36.04 38.15
N LEU A 73 20.67 -35.32 38.82
CA LEU A 73 21.73 -34.60 38.11
C LEU A 73 23.05 -34.82 38.88
N PRO A 74 24.11 -35.34 38.23
CA PRO A 74 25.39 -35.58 38.88
C PRO A 74 26.09 -34.26 39.23
N ASN A 75 26.58 -34.18 40.48
CA ASN A 75 27.48 -33.14 40.96
C ASN A 75 28.81 -33.21 40.19
N VAL A 76 29.12 -32.17 39.42
CA VAL A 76 30.46 -31.97 38.86
C VAL A 76 31.14 -30.85 39.64
N THR A 77 32.02 -31.23 40.57
CA THR A 77 32.93 -30.31 41.25
C THR A 77 34.24 -30.16 40.46
N ALA A 78 34.50 -28.91 40.07
CA ALA A 78 35.78 -28.22 39.92
C ALA A 78 36.93 -28.86 39.10
N SER A 79 37.25 -28.22 37.97
CA SER A 79 38.52 -27.52 37.70
C SER A 79 38.83 -27.53 36.20
N SER A 80 38.95 -26.36 35.58
CA SER A 80 40.05 -26.08 34.65
C SER A 80 39.96 -24.64 34.14
N THR A 81 41.02 -23.89 34.45
CA THR A 81 41.69 -22.88 33.61
C THR A 81 40.90 -21.66 33.12
N HIS A 82 41.19 -20.54 33.81
CA HIS A 82 41.48 -19.21 33.24
C HIS A 82 41.67 -19.20 31.71
N GLU A 83 40.67 -18.70 30.99
CA GLU A 83 40.89 -17.88 29.80
C GLU A 83 40.07 -16.61 29.98
N SER A 84 40.71 -15.64 30.62
CA SER A 84 40.31 -14.23 30.61
C SER A 84 40.51 -13.71 29.19
N VAL A 85 39.51 -13.89 28.34
CA VAL A 85 39.31 -13.01 27.19
C VAL A 85 38.25 -12.01 27.63
N GLU A 86 38.70 -10.99 28.34
CA GLU A 86 37.98 -9.73 28.50
C GLU A 86 37.89 -9.05 27.13
N ASP A 87 37.01 -9.56 26.28
CA ASP A 87 36.48 -8.77 25.18
C ASP A 87 35.33 -7.94 25.76
N ILE A 88 35.69 -6.97 26.61
CA ILE A 88 34.82 -5.87 27.04
C ILE A 88 34.65 -4.97 25.80
N ARG A 89 33.97 -5.49 24.77
CA ARG A 89 33.23 -4.63 23.86
C ARG A 89 32.24 -3.93 24.77
N ALA A 90 32.48 -2.63 24.99
CA ALA A 90 31.60 -1.75 25.71
C ALA A 90 30.15 -2.10 25.36
N PHE A 91 29.46 -2.77 26.29
CA PHE A 91 28.06 -3.09 26.13
C PHE A 91 27.34 -1.77 26.33
N VAL A 92 27.33 -0.95 25.28
CA VAL A 92 26.60 0.30 25.24
C VAL A 92 25.14 -0.10 25.44
N PRO A 93 24.50 0.30 26.55
CA PRO A 93 23.10 0.01 26.77
C PRO A 93 22.31 0.53 25.56
N PHE A 94 21.34 -0.24 25.07
CA PHE A 94 20.58 0.16 23.87
C PHE A 94 19.87 1.52 24.04
N ASP A 95 19.58 1.90 25.29
CA ASP A 95 19.05 3.22 25.64
C ASP A 95 19.98 4.37 25.23
N GLU A 96 21.30 4.17 25.31
CA GLU A 96 22.28 5.16 24.87
C GLU A 96 22.29 5.29 23.34
N ILE A 97 22.13 4.18 22.61
CA ILE A 97 21.94 4.19 21.15
C ILE A 97 20.69 5.00 20.78
N VAL A 98 19.57 4.75 21.46
CA VAL A 98 18.31 5.48 21.22
C VAL A 98 18.47 6.97 21.51
N LYS A 99 19.14 7.32 22.60
CA LYS A 99 19.41 8.71 22.99
C LYS A 99 20.29 9.42 21.96
N GLN A 100 21.35 8.76 21.50
CA GLN A 100 22.22 9.28 20.44
C GLN A 100 21.42 9.51 19.14
N MET A 101 20.63 8.53 18.72
CA MET A 101 19.84 8.64 17.49
C MET A 101 18.76 9.72 17.56
N LYS A 102 18.12 9.92 18.72
CA LYS A 102 17.15 11.01 18.92
C LYS A 102 17.80 12.37 18.70
N LYS A 103 18.97 12.59 19.31
CA LYS A 103 19.72 13.84 19.14
C LYS A 103 20.11 14.06 17.68
N GLU A 104 20.64 13.03 17.01
CA GLU A 104 21.01 13.13 15.60
C GLU A 104 19.80 13.46 14.69
N VAL A 105 18.63 12.90 14.98
CA VAL A 105 17.39 13.20 14.26
C VAL A 105 16.95 14.65 14.46
N GLU A 106 17.00 15.15 15.70
CA GLU A 106 16.68 16.54 16.03
C GLU A 106 17.65 17.54 15.38
N ASP A 107 18.95 17.20 15.34
CA ASP A 107 19.99 18.04 14.73
C ASP A 107 19.87 18.08 13.19
N THR A 108 19.43 16.98 12.57
CA THR A 108 19.35 16.86 11.10
C THR A 108 18.03 17.40 10.55
N ILE A 109 16.92 17.23 11.27
CA ILE A 109 15.57 17.45 10.74
C ILE A 109 14.90 18.60 11.48
N THR A 110 14.94 19.77 10.87
CA THR A 110 14.30 20.98 11.39
C THR A 110 12.84 21.12 10.97
N ILE A 111 12.48 20.69 9.76
CA ILE A 111 11.10 20.74 9.24
C ILE A 111 10.74 19.38 8.64
N PRO A 112 9.66 18.72 9.08
CA PRO A 112 9.31 17.39 8.60
C PRO A 112 8.82 17.43 7.15
N PRO A 113 9.51 16.78 6.20
CA PRO A 113 9.13 16.82 4.80
C PRO A 113 7.89 15.95 4.54
N LYS A 114 7.07 16.31 3.53
CA LYS A 114 5.89 15.51 3.15
C LYS A 114 6.24 14.09 2.72
N ARG A 115 7.41 13.89 2.11
CA ARG A 115 7.98 12.58 1.72
C ARG A 115 9.17 12.29 2.61
N PHE A 116 9.59 11.03 2.69
CA PHE A 116 10.83 10.68 3.37
C PHE A 116 12.02 11.26 2.61
N SER A 117 12.90 11.99 3.31
CA SER A 117 14.13 12.55 2.75
C SER A 117 15.24 11.50 2.72
N GLU A 118 16.27 11.74 1.90
CA GLU A 118 17.45 10.86 1.87
C GLU A 118 18.21 10.86 3.20
N GLU A 119 18.15 11.96 3.94
CA GLU A 119 18.75 12.07 5.27
C GLU A 119 17.98 11.23 6.30
N GLU A 120 16.65 11.27 6.28
CA GLU A 120 15.81 10.39 7.09
C GLU A 120 16.09 8.92 6.78
N ASP A 121 16.21 8.60 5.50
CA ASP A 121 16.55 7.26 5.05
C ASP A 121 17.91 6.80 5.59
N LYS A 122 18.93 7.65 5.57
CA LYS A 122 20.24 7.35 6.16
C LYS A 122 20.16 7.12 7.66
N LEU A 123 19.36 7.92 8.38
CA LEU A 123 19.17 7.77 9.82
C LEU A 123 18.41 6.48 10.16
N ILE A 124 17.39 6.13 9.39
CA ILE A 124 16.65 4.87 9.52
C ILE A 124 17.58 3.69 9.26
N ASP A 125 18.39 3.74 8.19
CA ASP A 125 19.35 2.70 7.85
C ASP A 125 20.40 2.53 8.97
N LYS A 126 20.92 3.65 9.50
CA LYS A 126 21.84 3.64 10.64
C LYS A 126 21.22 3.01 11.88
N PHE A 127 19.97 3.35 12.20
CA PHE A 127 19.26 2.75 13.34
C PHE A 127 19.05 1.25 13.16
N ILE A 128 18.61 0.82 11.98
CA ILE A 128 18.35 -0.60 11.69
C ILE A 128 19.64 -1.42 11.78
N ASN A 129 20.75 -0.90 11.27
CA ASN A 129 22.05 -1.57 11.40
C ASN A 129 22.47 -1.72 12.87
N LYS A 130 22.39 -0.64 13.66
CA LYS A 130 22.68 -0.70 15.11
C LYS A 130 21.76 -1.69 15.85
N TYR A 131 20.48 -1.74 15.48
CA TYR A 131 19.54 -2.71 16.05
C TYR A 131 19.89 -4.15 15.67
N CYS A 132 20.29 -4.38 14.41
CA CYS A 132 20.75 -5.68 13.94
C CYS A 132 22.00 -6.15 14.69
N ASP A 133 22.95 -5.25 14.92
CA ASP A 133 24.18 -5.54 15.67
C ASP A 133 23.90 -5.88 17.14
N TYR A 134 22.99 -5.13 17.78
CA TYR A 134 22.57 -5.35 19.17
C TYR A 134 21.84 -6.68 19.36
N GLU A 135 20.84 -6.98 18.52
CA GLU A 135 20.06 -8.22 18.57
C GLU A 135 20.79 -9.42 17.96
N LYS A 136 21.99 -9.21 17.40
CA LYS A 136 22.79 -10.23 16.69
C LYS A 136 22.01 -10.90 15.54
N ILE A 137 21.21 -10.11 14.81
CA ILE A 137 20.47 -10.56 13.64
C ILE A 137 21.07 -9.99 12.36
N THR A 138 21.03 -10.75 11.28
CA THR A 138 21.46 -10.24 9.96
C THR A 138 20.38 -9.35 9.35
N LEU A 139 20.78 -8.42 8.48
CA LEU A 139 19.83 -7.59 7.72
C LEU A 139 18.82 -8.43 6.89
N GLN A 140 19.25 -9.59 6.40
CA GLN A 140 18.38 -10.51 5.67
C GLN A 140 17.33 -11.15 6.59
N GLN A 141 17.72 -11.53 7.81
CA GLN A 141 16.77 -12.00 8.83
C GLN A 141 15.81 -10.88 9.24
N PHE A 142 16.31 -9.66 9.42
CA PHE A 142 15.46 -8.49 9.69
C PHE A 142 14.39 -8.30 8.60
N LYS A 143 14.76 -8.32 7.32
CA LYS A 143 13.79 -8.24 6.20
C LYS A 143 12.75 -9.36 6.25
N LYS A 144 13.15 -10.58 6.61
CA LYS A 144 12.22 -11.71 6.81
C LYS A 144 11.30 -11.53 8.02
N PHE A 145 11.77 -10.88 9.09
CA PHE A 145 10.93 -10.55 10.25
C PHE A 145 9.95 -9.42 9.95
N VAL A 146 10.33 -8.45 9.11
CA VAL A 146 9.45 -7.38 8.61
C VAL A 146 8.37 -7.95 7.67
N TRP A 147 8.74 -8.93 6.83
CA TRP A 147 7.86 -9.63 5.89
C TRP A 147 7.80 -11.14 6.13
N PRO A 148 7.26 -11.57 7.27
CA PRO A 148 7.22 -12.99 7.62
C PRO A 148 6.23 -13.70 6.71
N HIS A 149 6.61 -14.90 6.29
CA HIS A 149 5.77 -15.75 5.46
C HIS A 149 4.38 -15.93 6.10
N PRO A 150 3.28 -15.88 5.32
CA PRO A 150 1.92 -15.93 5.85
C PRO A 150 1.65 -17.14 6.75
N ASN A 151 2.32 -18.27 6.48
CA ASN A 151 2.16 -19.51 7.25
C ASN A 151 2.98 -19.56 8.55
N ILE A 152 3.75 -18.52 8.88
CA ILE A 152 4.60 -18.50 10.07
C ILE A 152 4.09 -17.42 11.03
N ASN A 153 3.56 -17.85 12.19
CA ASN A 153 3.15 -16.99 13.30
C ASN A 153 4.36 -16.38 14.08
N LEU A 154 5.45 -16.04 13.39
CA LEU A 154 6.60 -15.32 13.98
C LEU A 154 6.39 -13.80 14.02
N ARG A 155 5.25 -13.34 13.49
CA ARG A 155 5.03 -12.03 12.88
C ARG A 155 4.99 -10.84 13.84
N ARG A 156 4.79 -11.05 15.14
CA ARG A 156 4.58 -9.93 16.07
C ARG A 156 5.63 -9.83 17.18
N HIS A 157 6.02 -10.94 17.81
CA HIS A 157 6.85 -10.84 19.02
C HIS A 157 8.27 -10.31 18.75
N LYS A 158 8.95 -10.75 17.69
CA LYS A 158 10.39 -10.42 17.51
C LYS A 158 10.71 -8.97 17.18
N LEU A 159 9.79 -8.21 16.60
CA LEU A 159 10.01 -6.79 16.25
C LEU A 159 9.13 -5.83 17.06
N THR A 160 8.41 -6.31 18.08
CA THR A 160 7.56 -5.44 18.89
C THR A 160 8.37 -4.29 19.50
N ASP A 161 9.54 -4.60 20.06
CA ASP A 161 10.37 -3.58 20.70
C ASP A 161 11.05 -2.67 19.68
N PHE A 162 11.51 -3.21 18.54
CA PHE A 162 12.00 -2.40 17.41
C PHE A 162 11.01 -1.29 17.02
N TRP A 163 9.73 -1.64 16.83
CA TRP A 163 8.71 -0.68 16.43
C TRP A 163 8.49 0.40 17.50
N LYS A 164 8.42 0.02 18.78
CA LYS A 164 8.32 1.00 19.89
C LYS A 164 9.50 1.97 19.89
N LEU A 165 10.71 1.44 19.71
CA LEU A 165 11.95 2.21 19.75
C LEU A 165 12.03 3.21 18.58
N ILE A 166 11.79 2.74 17.35
CA ILE A 166 11.87 3.61 16.17
C ILE A 166 10.78 4.67 16.15
N TYR A 167 9.56 4.36 16.60
CA TYR A 167 8.51 5.38 16.79
C TYR A 167 8.89 6.40 17.87
N SER A 168 9.65 6.00 18.89
CA SER A 168 10.14 6.93 19.91
C SER A 168 11.22 7.86 19.39
N ILE A 169 11.98 7.45 18.37
CA ILE A 169 13.05 8.25 17.74
C ILE A 169 12.45 9.23 16.73
N PHE A 170 11.54 8.76 15.87
CA PHE A 170 10.92 9.54 14.80
C PHE A 170 9.54 10.08 15.20
N LYS A 171 9.44 10.79 16.33
CA LYS A 171 8.14 11.24 16.90
C LYS A 171 7.35 12.20 16.02
N TYR A 172 8.03 12.94 15.15
CA TYR A 172 7.39 13.89 14.24
C TYR A 172 6.71 13.20 13.04
N ARG A 173 6.96 11.90 12.81
CA ARG A 173 6.26 11.08 11.80
C ARG A 173 5.12 10.31 12.44
N SER A 174 4.03 10.12 11.69
CA SER A 174 3.01 9.16 12.11
C SER A 174 3.56 7.74 12.07
N GLN A 175 3.19 6.93 13.07
CA GLN A 175 3.63 5.54 13.18
C GLN A 175 3.30 4.75 11.91
N GLY A 176 2.09 4.94 11.35
CA GLY A 176 1.66 4.30 10.12
C GLY A 176 2.50 4.69 8.89
N ALA A 177 2.91 5.96 8.76
CA ALA A 177 3.78 6.38 7.67
C ALA A 177 5.16 5.72 7.77
N LEU A 178 5.74 5.71 8.97
CA LEU A 178 7.05 5.10 9.22
C LEU A 178 7.03 3.58 9.02
N TYR A 179 6.00 2.91 9.53
CA TYR A 179 5.77 1.48 9.33
C TYR A 179 5.72 1.11 7.85
N ASN A 180 4.91 1.82 7.06
CA ASN A 180 4.76 1.56 5.63
C ASN A 180 6.06 1.85 4.87
N HIS A 181 6.76 2.92 5.24
CA HIS A 181 8.04 3.28 4.63
C HIS A 181 9.10 2.20 4.83
N ILE A 182 9.28 1.74 6.07
CA ILE A 182 10.22 0.68 6.41
C ILE A 182 9.85 -0.62 5.71
N ARG A 183 8.57 -1.02 5.71
CA ARG A 183 8.14 -2.22 4.99
C ARG A 183 8.41 -2.16 3.49
N ARG A 184 8.23 -1.00 2.86
CA ARG A 184 8.52 -0.82 1.43
C ARG A 184 10.01 -0.85 1.13
N ARG A 185 10.84 -0.27 1.99
CA ARG A 185 12.30 -0.22 1.82
C ARG A 185 12.96 -1.58 2.12
N TYR A 186 12.54 -2.22 3.20
CA TYR A 186 13.13 -3.45 3.74
C TYR A 186 12.26 -4.66 3.44
N ASN A 187 12.40 -5.20 2.23
CA ASN A 187 11.72 -6.41 1.81
C ASN A 187 12.64 -7.30 0.97
N THR A 188 12.20 -8.54 0.74
CA THR A 188 12.91 -9.56 -0.07
C THR A 188 12.28 -9.79 -1.43
N PHE A 189 11.28 -9.00 -1.83
CA PHE A 189 10.52 -9.19 -3.07
C PHE A 189 11.29 -8.66 -4.28
N LYS A 190 10.93 -9.16 -5.46
CA LYS A 190 11.50 -8.73 -6.75
C LYS A 190 11.01 -7.33 -7.13
N LYS A 191 11.95 -6.45 -7.46
CA LYS A 191 11.68 -5.08 -7.96
C LYS A 191 11.72 -5.02 -9.49
N GLY A 192 11.09 -4.00 -10.07
CA GLY A 192 11.11 -3.72 -11.52
C GLY A 192 9.79 -3.99 -12.24
N ARG A 193 9.81 -3.96 -13.57
CA ARG A 193 8.61 -4.13 -14.43
C ARG A 193 7.98 -5.50 -14.26
N PHE A 194 6.64 -5.57 -14.41
CA PHE A 194 5.91 -6.82 -14.43
C PHE A 194 6.15 -7.56 -15.76
N SER A 195 6.31 -8.87 -15.69
CA SER A 195 6.32 -9.78 -16.85
C SER A 195 4.89 -10.05 -17.29
N VAL A 196 4.67 -10.32 -18.59
CA VAL A 196 3.37 -10.67 -19.15
C VAL A 196 2.66 -11.77 -18.33
N HIS A 197 3.41 -12.79 -17.90
CA HIS A 197 2.87 -13.85 -17.05
C HIS A 197 2.42 -13.37 -15.66
N GLU A 198 3.18 -12.46 -15.04
CA GLU A 198 2.82 -11.86 -13.75
C GLU A 198 1.56 -11.00 -13.92
N GLU A 199 1.48 -10.22 -15.01
CA GLU A 199 0.31 -9.39 -15.32
C GLU A 199 -0.95 -10.24 -15.52
N ASP A 200 -0.87 -11.32 -16.29
CA ASP A 200 -1.99 -12.23 -16.52
C ASP A 200 -2.45 -12.90 -15.24
N THR A 201 -1.51 -13.27 -14.37
CA THR A 201 -1.84 -13.84 -13.06
C THR A 201 -2.58 -12.83 -12.19
N ILE A 202 -2.14 -11.56 -12.17
CA ILE A 202 -2.83 -10.48 -11.45
C ILE A 202 -4.24 -10.28 -12.00
N ARG A 203 -4.41 -10.25 -13.33
CA ARG A 203 -5.73 -10.11 -13.98
C ARG A 203 -6.66 -11.26 -13.62
N LYS A 204 -6.17 -12.51 -13.69
CA LYS A 204 -6.95 -13.71 -13.34
C LYS A 204 -7.37 -13.70 -11.89
N TYR A 205 -6.43 -13.46 -10.96
CA TYR A 205 -6.69 -13.46 -9.52
C TYR A 205 -7.75 -12.43 -9.10
N ILE A 206 -7.81 -11.29 -9.79
CA ILE A 206 -8.79 -10.25 -9.48
C ILE A 206 -10.11 -10.44 -10.23
N GLY A 207 -10.07 -11.02 -11.43
CA GLY A 207 -11.26 -11.34 -12.21
C GLY A 207 -12.11 -12.44 -11.57
N THR A 208 -11.50 -13.32 -10.76
CA THR A 208 -12.21 -14.35 -9.99
C THR A 208 -12.75 -13.85 -8.65
N ASP A 209 -12.13 -12.82 -8.06
CA ASP A 209 -12.45 -12.31 -6.72
C ASP A 209 -13.24 -11.00 -6.78
N SER A 210 -14.25 -10.91 -7.66
CA SER A 210 -15.09 -9.69 -7.80
C SER A 210 -15.81 -9.30 -6.51
N ASP A 211 -15.96 -10.23 -5.57
CA ASP A 211 -16.65 -10.03 -4.30
C ASP A 211 -15.65 -9.98 -3.12
N SER A 212 -15.24 -8.76 -2.79
CA SER A 212 -14.89 -8.29 -1.43
C SER A 212 -13.60 -8.74 -0.72
N LYS A 213 -12.85 -9.78 -1.10
CA LYS A 213 -11.63 -10.19 -0.34
C LYS A 213 -10.41 -10.62 -1.16
N THR A 214 -10.02 -9.84 -2.17
CA THR A 214 -8.69 -10.05 -2.79
C THR A 214 -7.57 -9.79 -1.77
N SER A 215 -6.90 -10.85 -1.32
CA SER A 215 -5.73 -10.74 -0.44
C SER A 215 -4.50 -10.38 -1.26
N TRP A 216 -4.20 -9.08 -1.38
CA TRP A 216 -2.97 -8.58 -1.98
C TRP A 216 -1.72 -9.19 -1.36
N ALA A 217 -1.77 -9.50 -0.07
CA ALA A 217 -0.69 -10.18 0.62
C ALA A 217 -0.40 -11.54 0.00
N SER A 218 -1.42 -12.39 -0.14
CA SER A 218 -1.28 -13.74 -0.71
C SER A 218 -0.79 -13.70 -2.15
N LEU A 219 -1.36 -12.82 -2.97
CA LEU A 219 -0.95 -12.64 -4.36
C LEU A 219 0.51 -12.16 -4.48
N GLY A 220 0.91 -11.20 -3.65
CA GLY A 220 2.29 -10.70 -3.62
C GLY A 220 3.29 -11.81 -3.25
N TYR A 221 2.98 -12.63 -2.24
CA TYR A 221 3.81 -13.78 -1.90
C TYR A 221 3.92 -14.79 -3.04
N TYR A 222 2.79 -15.11 -3.70
CA TYR A 222 2.77 -16.04 -4.83
C TYR A 222 3.63 -15.54 -6.01
N LEU A 223 3.54 -14.25 -6.34
CA LEU A 223 4.28 -13.64 -7.44
C LEU A 223 5.72 -13.24 -7.07
N ASN A 224 6.12 -13.44 -5.81
CA ASN A 224 7.35 -12.87 -5.25
C ASN A 224 7.48 -11.35 -5.53
N ARG A 225 6.35 -10.63 -5.43
CA ARG A 225 6.22 -9.19 -5.62
C ARG A 225 5.67 -8.53 -4.37
N LEU A 226 6.00 -7.26 -4.17
CA LEU A 226 5.45 -6.52 -3.04
C LEU A 226 3.91 -6.41 -3.21
N PRO A 227 3.10 -6.73 -2.18
CA PRO A 227 1.63 -6.62 -2.26
C PRO A 227 1.13 -5.24 -2.71
N ASP A 228 1.79 -4.18 -2.23
CA ASP A 228 1.49 -2.80 -2.63
C ASP A 228 1.75 -2.58 -4.14
N ASP A 229 2.83 -3.15 -4.69
CA ASP A 229 3.14 -3.02 -6.11
C ASP A 229 2.08 -3.72 -6.98
N CYS A 230 1.60 -4.89 -6.57
CA CYS A 230 0.51 -5.60 -7.24
C CYS A 230 -0.78 -4.76 -7.22
N LYS A 231 -1.12 -4.16 -6.07
CA LYS A 231 -2.28 -3.28 -5.91
C LYS A 231 -2.18 -2.03 -6.79
N ASP A 232 -1.01 -1.40 -6.82
CA ASP A 232 -0.78 -0.18 -7.61
C ASP A 232 -0.71 -0.47 -9.10
N TYR A 233 -0.16 -1.64 -9.50
CA TYR A 233 -0.25 -2.13 -10.88
C TYR A 233 -1.71 -2.25 -11.32
N TRP A 234 -2.54 -2.94 -10.53
CA TRP A 234 -3.96 -3.11 -10.85
C TRP A 234 -4.74 -1.80 -10.93
N LYS A 235 -4.52 -0.88 -9.97
CA LYS A 235 -5.13 0.46 -10.01
C LYS A 235 -4.77 1.21 -11.29
N ARG A 236 -3.50 1.15 -11.71
CA ARG A 236 -3.06 1.76 -12.98
C ARG A 236 -3.73 1.10 -14.18
N HIS A 237 -3.83 -0.23 -14.19
CA HIS A 237 -4.50 -0.98 -15.26
C HIS A 237 -5.99 -0.62 -15.36
N LYS A 238 -6.72 -0.57 -14.23
CA LYS A 238 -8.12 -0.14 -14.18
C LYS A 238 -8.30 1.29 -14.72
N LYS A 239 -7.44 2.22 -14.29
CA LYS A 239 -7.49 3.61 -14.76
C LYS A 239 -7.20 3.71 -16.25
N ALA A 240 -6.23 2.97 -16.76
CA ALA A 240 -5.91 2.93 -18.18
C ALA A 240 -7.09 2.35 -19.00
N SER A 241 -7.72 1.29 -18.51
CA SER A 241 -8.89 0.68 -19.14
C SER A 241 -10.06 1.67 -19.22
N ALA A 242 -10.35 2.38 -18.13
CA ALA A 242 -11.38 3.41 -18.09
C ALA A 242 -11.07 4.60 -19.02
N MET A 243 -9.81 5.02 -19.11
CA MET A 243 -9.38 6.08 -20.03
C MET A 243 -9.53 5.65 -21.50
N ILE A 244 -9.19 4.41 -21.83
CA ILE A 244 -9.35 3.87 -23.19
C ILE A 244 -10.84 3.79 -23.55
N GLU A 245 -11.69 3.32 -22.64
CA GLU A 245 -13.13 3.25 -22.85
C GLU A 245 -13.73 4.65 -23.07
N ASN A 246 -13.32 5.63 -22.27
CA ASN A 246 -13.78 7.00 -22.44
C ASN A 246 -13.33 7.61 -23.78
N LYS A 247 -12.10 7.32 -24.22
CA LYS A 247 -11.60 7.76 -25.52
C LYS A 247 -12.36 7.12 -26.69
N LYS A 248 -12.76 5.84 -26.56
CA LYS A 248 -13.61 5.18 -27.56
C LYS A 248 -14.98 5.84 -27.63
N LYS A 249 -15.63 6.07 -26.48
CA LYS A 249 -16.93 6.77 -26.42
C LYS A 249 -16.88 8.15 -27.08
N ILE A 250 -15.85 8.94 -26.82
CA ILE A 250 -15.67 10.26 -27.46
C ILE A 250 -15.59 10.11 -28.98
N ARG A 251 -14.76 9.18 -29.48
CA ARG A 251 -14.60 8.95 -30.92
C ARG A 251 -15.91 8.49 -31.57
N ASP A 252 -16.64 7.58 -30.91
CA ASP A 252 -17.88 7.04 -31.44
C ASP A 252 -18.99 8.13 -31.46
N VAL A 253 -18.96 9.09 -30.53
CA VAL A 253 -19.81 10.29 -30.54
C VAL A 253 -19.42 11.25 -31.66
N ASP A 254 -18.12 11.53 -31.84
CA ASP A 254 -17.61 12.38 -32.92
C ASP A 254 -18.01 11.83 -34.30
N GLU A 255 -17.91 10.50 -34.49
CA GLU A 255 -18.29 9.82 -35.73
C GLU A 255 -19.81 9.88 -35.99
N PHE A 256 -20.62 9.76 -34.94
CA PHE A 256 -22.07 9.90 -35.04
C PHE A 256 -22.49 11.35 -35.40
N GLU A 257 -21.89 12.35 -34.75
CA GLU A 257 -22.14 13.76 -35.08
C GLU A 257 -21.74 14.09 -36.52
N GLU A 258 -20.65 13.53 -37.03
CA GLU A 258 -20.20 13.73 -38.42
C GLU A 258 -21.19 13.14 -39.43
N VAL A 259 -21.70 11.93 -39.19
CA VAL A 259 -22.70 11.28 -40.04
C VAL A 259 -24.02 12.06 -40.03
N GLU A 260 -24.47 12.50 -38.85
CA GLU A 260 -25.67 13.32 -38.70
C GLU A 260 -25.53 14.65 -39.47
N MET A 261 -24.36 15.29 -39.38
CA MET A 261 -24.06 16.51 -40.11
C MET A 261 -24.17 16.32 -41.62
N LYS A 262 -23.59 15.24 -42.15
CA LYS A 262 -23.65 14.90 -43.58
C LYS A 262 -25.08 14.63 -44.05
N CYS A 263 -25.87 13.87 -43.29
CA CYS A 263 -27.29 13.61 -43.60
C CYS A 263 -28.10 14.91 -43.62
N ASN A 264 -27.88 15.81 -42.65
CA ASN A 264 -28.57 17.09 -42.59
C ASN A 264 -28.23 18.02 -43.76
N ILE A 265 -26.97 18.02 -44.22
CA ILE A 265 -26.54 18.78 -45.40
C ILE A 265 -27.24 18.24 -46.66
N VAL A 266 -27.27 16.91 -46.85
CA VAL A 266 -27.97 16.29 -48.00
C VAL A 266 -29.46 16.67 -48.01
N ASN A 267 -30.14 16.53 -46.87
CA ASN A 267 -31.55 16.91 -46.73
C ASN A 267 -31.80 18.40 -47.00
N TYR A 268 -30.87 19.28 -46.63
CA TYR A 268 -30.98 20.71 -46.90
C TYR A 268 -30.85 21.02 -48.40
N LEU A 269 -29.92 20.36 -49.08
CA LEU A 269 -29.72 20.52 -50.53
C LEU A 269 -30.92 20.00 -51.32
N GLU A 270 -31.53 18.88 -50.89
CA GLU A 270 -32.72 18.32 -51.53
C GLU A 270 -33.96 19.21 -51.38
N ARG A 271 -34.10 19.94 -50.26
CA ARG A 271 -35.22 20.89 -50.03
C ARG A 271 -35.10 22.21 -50.78
N LYS A 272 -33.92 22.54 -51.31
CA LYS A 272 -33.65 23.77 -52.08
C LYS A 272 -33.78 23.59 -53.59
N ARG A 273 -33.97 22.36 -54.08
CA ARG A 273 -34.40 22.07 -55.46
C ARG A 273 -35.91 22.24 -55.61
#